data_AF-A0A2D8I0I7-F1
#
_entry.id   AF-A0A2D8I0I7-F1
#
_cell.length_a   1.000
_cell.length_b   1.000
_cell.length_c   1.000
_cell.angle_alpha   90.00
_cell.angle_beta   90.00
_cell.angle_gamma   90.00
#
_symmetry.space_group_name_H-M   'P 1'
#
loop_
_entity.id
_entity.type
_entity.pdbx_description
1 polymer ?
#
loop_
_entity_poly.entity_id
_entity_poly.type
_entity_poly.pdbx_seq_one_letter_code
_entity_poly.pdbx_strand_id
1 'polypeptide(L)'
;MKSVLTDEEKDKKIAHFRRLIKYRSWFGYVFTVVGFGLFAVGFDQGNFGMIMINGILFSGYGIFMICQAKRALRNLSSSSSS
;
A
#
# COMPACT_ATOMS: atom_id res chain seq x y z
N MET A 1 -34.41 -3.48 -14.16
CA MET A 1 -34.63 -2.59 -12.99
C MET A 1 -33.26 -2.17 -12.47
N LYS A 2 -32.83 -0.93 -12.77
CA LYS A 2 -31.51 -0.42 -12.37
C LYS A 2 -31.61 -0.11 -10.89
N SER A 3 -31.06 -0.96 -10.02
CA SER A 3 -31.06 -0.74 -8.57
C SER A 3 -30.38 0.60 -8.31
N VAL A 4 -31.18 1.62 -7.99
CA VAL A 4 -30.69 2.87 -7.42
C VAL A 4 -30.15 2.47 -6.05
N LEU A 5 -28.87 2.07 -6.02
CA LEU A 5 -28.13 1.90 -4.78
C LEU A 5 -28.27 3.22 -4.03
N THR A 6 -29.05 3.21 -2.96
CA THR A 6 -29.22 4.35 -2.06
C THR A 6 -27.83 4.83 -1.66
N ASP A 7 -27.61 6.14 -1.62
CA ASP A 7 -26.25 6.67 -1.44
C ASP A 7 -25.58 6.17 -0.14
N GLU A 8 -26.38 5.76 0.86
CA GLU A 8 -25.94 5.05 2.07
C GLU A 8 -25.26 3.69 1.82
N GLU A 9 -25.70 2.91 0.83
CA GLU A 9 -25.08 1.63 0.48
C GLU A 9 -23.75 1.85 -0.26
N LYS A 10 -23.65 2.93 -1.05
CA LYS A 10 -22.39 3.33 -1.69
C LYS A 10 -21.37 3.78 -0.66
N ASP A 11 -21.78 4.58 0.33
CA ASP A 11 -20.90 5.06 1.39
C ASP A 11 -20.37 3.92 2.25
N LYS A 12 -21.20 2.93 2.59
CA LYS A 12 -20.74 1.71 3.30
C LYS A 12 -19.71 0.93 2.49
N LYS A 13 -19.90 0.79 1.17
CA LYS A 13 -18.90 0.15 0.29
C LYS A 13 -17.61 0.96 0.24
N ILE A 14 -17.68 2.28 0.07
CA ILE A 14 -16.53 3.18 0.04
C ILE A 14 -15.74 3.12 1.35
N ALA A 15 -16.42 3.08 2.49
CA ALA A 15 -15.78 2.93 3.81
C ALA A 15 -15.05 1.58 3.95
N HIS A 16 -15.65 0.50 3.46
CA HIS A 16 -15.04 -0.83 3.46
C HIS A 16 -13.80 -0.89 2.55
N PHE A 17 -13.90 -0.31 1.34
CA PHE A 17 -12.77 -0.17 0.42
C PHE A 17 -11.65 0.71 1.00
N ARG A 18 -11.97 1.83 1.67
CA ARG A 18 -10.98 2.66 2.36
C ARG A 18 -10.22 1.88 3.43
N ARG A 19 -10.90 1.03 4.21
CA ARG A 19 -10.24 0.18 5.21
C ARG A 19 -9.27 -0.82 4.57
N LEU A 20 -9.68 -1.48 3.50
CA LEU A 20 -8.82 -2.41 2.75
C LEU A 20 -7.59 -1.71 2.16
N ILE A 21 -7.77 -0.52 1.59
CA ILE A 21 -6.67 0.29 1.04
C ILE A 21 -5.70 0.72 2.15
N LYS A 22 -6.22 1.12 3.32
CA LYS A 22 -5.39 1.42 4.51
C LYS A 22 -4.60 0.20 4.98
N TYR A 23 -5.23 -0.97 5.02
CA TYR A 23 -4.56 -2.23 5.37
C TYR A 23 -3.42 -2.55 4.39
N ARG A 24 -3.66 -2.36 3.09
CA ARG A 24 -2.62 -2.53 2.06
C ARG A 24 -1.46 -1.56 2.22
N SER A 25 -1.72 -0.31 2.64
CA SER A 25 -0.67 0.64 2.99
C SER A 25 0.13 0.22 4.23
N TRP A 26 -0.52 -0.42 5.21
CA TRP A 26 0.15 -0.90 6.42
C TRP A 26 1.08 -2.06 6.10
N PHE A 27 0.64 -3.02 5.29
CA PHE A 27 1.50 -4.07 4.74
C PHE A 27 2.68 -3.48 3.97
N GLY A 28 2.46 -2.43 3.18
CA GLY A 28 3.55 -1.71 2.51
C GLY A 28 4.62 -1.20 3.48
N TYR A 29 4.21 -0.64 4.62
CA TYR A 29 5.14 -0.19 5.67
C TYR A 29 5.94 -1.35 6.27
N VAL A 30 5.28 -2.48 6.55
CA VAL A 30 5.93 -3.69 7.07
C VAL A 30 6.96 -4.21 6.06
N PHE A 31 6.58 -4.33 4.79
CA PHE A 31 7.49 -4.78 3.72
C PHE A 31 8.66 -3.81 3.50
N THR A 32 8.46 -2.50 3.65
CA THR A 32 9.53 -1.51 3.58
C THR A 32 10.53 -1.66 4.72
N VAL A 33 10.06 -1.85 5.95
CA VAL A 33 10.94 -2.04 7.12
C VAL A 33 11.70 -3.36 7.03
N VAL A 34 11.02 -4.47 6.69
CA VAL A 34 11.64 -5.78 6.54
C VAL A 34 12.63 -5.80 5.37
N GLY A 35 12.26 -5.22 4.23
CA GLY A 35 13.13 -5.11 3.06
C GLY A 35 14.39 -4.28 3.34
N PHE A 36 14.25 -3.19 4.11
CA PHE A 36 15.40 -2.39 4.54
C PHE A 36 16.30 -3.17 5.51
N GLY A 37 15.73 -3.94 6.44
CA GLY A 37 16.49 -4.83 7.33
C GLY A 37 17.27 -5.91 6.57
N LEU A 38 16.62 -6.56 5.60
CA LEU A 38 17.27 -7.55 4.71
C LEU A 38 18.39 -6.93 3.87
N PHE A 39 18.19 -5.71 3.39
CA PHE A 39 19.21 -4.96 2.66
C PHE A 39 20.42 -4.65 3.55
N ALA A 40 20.20 -4.17 4.77
CA ALA A 40 21.28 -3.85 5.71
C ALA A 40 22.09 -5.09 6.10
N VAL A 41 21.43 -6.22 6.41
CA VAL A 41 22.11 -7.49 6.71
C VAL A 41 22.87 -8.03 5.49
N GLY A 42 22.30 -7.90 4.29
CA GLY A 42 22.95 -8.31 3.05
C GLY A 42 24.18 -7.48 2.70
N PHE A 43 24.21 -6.19 3.08
CA PHE A 43 25.35 -5.30 2.90
C PHE A 43 26.51 -5.65 3.84
N ASP A 44 26.21 -5.99 5.10
CA ASP A 44 27.21 -6.35 6.11
C ASP A 44 27.89 -7.70 5.84
N GLN A 45 27.15 -8.68 5.32
CA GLN A 45 27.65 -10.04 5.06
C GLN A 45 28.44 -10.21 3.75
N GLY A 46 28.60 -9.15 2.94
CA GLY A 46 29.52 -9.06 1.79
C GLY A 46 29.31 -10.02 0.60
N ASN A 47 28.48 -11.07 0.71
CA ASN A 47 28.38 -12.15 -0.29
C ASN A 47 26.93 -12.53 -0.69
N PHE A 48 25.92 -11.80 -0.22
CA PHE A 48 24.53 -12.12 -0.51
C PHE A 48 23.85 -11.06 -1.39
N GLY A 49 24.42 -10.81 -2.58
CA GLY A 49 23.85 -9.89 -3.56
C GLY A 49 22.37 -10.19 -3.89
N MET A 50 21.97 -11.46 -3.89
CA MET A 50 20.57 -11.89 -4.03
C MET A 50 19.68 -11.40 -2.88
N ILE A 51 20.15 -11.43 -1.63
CA ILE A 51 19.38 -10.94 -0.46
C ILE A 51 19.26 -9.42 -0.53
N MET A 52 20.32 -8.73 -0.95
CA MET A 52 20.35 -7.28 -1.07
C MET A 52 19.38 -6.79 -2.17
N ILE A 53 19.37 -7.46 -3.33
CA ILE A 53 18.42 -7.18 -4.43
C ILE A 53 16.98 -7.46 -3.98
N ASN A 54 16.73 -8.58 -3.29
CA ASN A 54 15.41 -8.86 -2.73
C ASN A 54 14.99 -7.80 -1.69
N GLY A 55 15.91 -7.35 -0.84
CA GLY A 55 15.66 -6.28 0.13
C GLY A 55 15.23 -4.97 -0.53
N ILE A 56 15.94 -4.54 -1.58
CA ILE A 56 15.57 -3.35 -2.38
C ILE A 56 14.20 -3.55 -3.06
N LEU A 57 13.97 -4.71 -3.68
CA LEU A 57 12.72 -5.02 -4.37
C LEU A 57 11.53 -5.01 -3.41
N PHE A 58 11.65 -5.68 -2.26
CA PHE A 58 10.61 -5.67 -1.22
C PHE A 58 10.39 -4.28 -0.66
N SER A 59 11.46 -3.51 -0.45
CA SER A 59 11.36 -2.16 0.10
C SER A 59 10.70 -1.19 -0.88
N GLY A 60 11.12 -1.22 -2.14
CA GLY A 60 10.53 -0.45 -3.24
C GLY A 60 9.08 -0.82 -3.52
N TYR A 61 8.75 -2.12 -3.50
CA TYR A 61 7.36 -2.58 -3.64
C TYR A 61 6.48 -2.13 -2.47
N GLY A 62 7.00 -2.17 -1.24
CA GLY A 62 6.32 -1.63 -0.06
C GLY A 62 6.00 -0.14 -0.19
N ILE A 63 6.98 0.66 -0.65
CA ILE A 63 6.80 2.10 -0.93
C ILE A 63 5.77 2.31 -2.04
N PHE A 64 5.83 1.51 -3.12
CA PHE A 64 4.85 1.57 -4.21
C PHE A 64 3.42 1.30 -3.71
N MET A 65 3.23 0.31 -2.83
CA MET A 65 1.93 0.02 -2.22
C MET A 65 1.41 1.18 -1.35
N ILE A 66 2.30 1.83 -0.58
CA ILE A 66 1.95 3.02 0.21
C ILE A 66 1.52 4.18 -0.71
N CYS A 67 2.28 4.43 -1.79
CA CYS A 67 1.99 5.48 -2.76
C CYS A 67 0.66 5.24 -3.48
N GLN A 68 0.38 4.02 -3.92
CA GLN A 68 -0.91 3.65 -4.53
C GLN A 68 -2.07 3.86 -3.55
N ALA A 69 -1.91 3.43 -2.30
CA ALA A 69 -2.94 3.61 -1.28
C ALA A 69 -3.20 5.09 -0.97
N LYS A 70 -2.14 5.90 -0.81
CA LYS A 70 -2.25 7.35 -0.62
C LYS A 70 -2.90 8.05 -1.81
N ARG A 71 -2.56 7.64 -3.04
CA ARG A 71 -3.14 8.21 -4.28
C ARG A 71 -4.61 7.88 -4.43
N ALA A 72 -5.02 6.63 -4.14
CA ALA A 72 -6.41 6.23 -4.13
C ALA A 72 -7.23 7.00 -3.07
N LEU A 73 -6.64 7.23 -1.89
CA LEU A 73 -7.30 7.96 -0.80
C LEU A 73 -7.46 9.45 -1.12
N ARG A 74 -6.46 10.07 -1.79
CA ARG A 74 -6.55 11.44 -2.32
C ARG A 74 -7.66 11.60 -3.36
N ASN A 75 -7.74 10.69 -4.34
CA ASN A 75 -8.78 10.76 -5.38
C ASN A 75 -10.19 10.60 -4.79
N LEU A 76 -10.33 9.85 -3.69
CA LEU A 76 -11.59 9.74 -2.95
C LEU A 76 -11.93 10.98 -2.12
N SER A 77 -10.98 11.86 -1.78
CA SER A 77 -11.29 13.11 -1.09
C SER A 77 -11.52 14.28 -2.05
N SER A 78 -10.97 14.23 -3.26
CA SER A 78 -11.23 15.25 -4.28
C SER A 78 -12.60 15.10 -4.94
N SER A 79 -13.15 13.88 -4.99
CA SER A 79 -14.47 13.60 -5.58
C SER A 79 -15.66 13.97 -4.69
N SER A 80 -15.43 14.31 -3.41
CA SER A 80 -16.47 14.76 -2.46
C SER A 80 -16.59 16.29 -2.37
N SER A 81 -15.86 17.03 -3.22
CA SER A 81 -15.76 18.50 -3.19
C SER A 81 -16.17 19.14 -4.52
N SER A 82 -16.89 18.42 -5.39
CA SER A 82 -17.36 18.91 -6.70
C SER A 82 -18.85 18.64 -6.85
#